data_AF-M6D136-F1
#
_entry.id   AF-M6D136-F1
#
_cell.length_a   1.000
_cell.length_b   1.000
_cell.length_c   1.000
_cell.angle_alpha   90.00
_cell.angle_beta   90.00
_cell.angle_gamma   90.00
#
_symmetry.space_group_name_H-M   'P 1'
#
loop_
_entity.id
_entity.type
_entity.pdbx_description
1 polymer ?
#
loop_
_entity_poly.entity_id
_entity_poly.type
_entity_poly.pdbx_seq_one_letter_code
_entity_poly.pdbx_strand_id
1 'polypeptide(L)' 'MLFEKTFQEMPDLHATIHRYAFRDDILFIEMTFKATIAGESFAWDNIDRFLLANGKALERKAFFDPTELQRRFSNHSK' A
#
# COMPACT_ATOMS: atom_id res chain seq x y z
N MET A 1 15.92 -2.10 0.11
CA MET A 1 14.71 -2.93 0.39
C MET A 1 13.67 -2.08 1.13
N LEU A 2 13.01 -1.13 0.46
CA LEU A 2 12.00 -0.28 1.10
C LEU A 2 10.83 -1.09 1.69
N PHE A 3 10.55 -2.26 1.10
CA PHE A 3 9.44 -3.15 1.45
C PHE A 3 9.58 -3.83 2.83
N GLU A 4 10.77 -4.29 3.22
CA GLU A 4 10.96 -4.97 4.51
C GLU A 4 10.76 -4.01 5.69
N LYS A 5 11.25 -2.77 5.55
CA LYS A 5 11.12 -1.73 6.56
C LYS A 5 9.65 -1.35 6.80
N THR A 6 8.84 -1.29 5.74
CA THR A 6 7.40 -0.99 5.86
C THR A 6 6.67 -2.01 6.73
N PHE A 7 6.95 -3.31 6.59
CA PHE A 7 6.30 -4.34 7.41
C PHE A 7 6.85 -4.42 8.84
N GLN A 8 8.08 -3.96 9.09
CA GLN A 8 8.58 -3.79 10.47
C GLN A 8 7.86 -2.64 11.19
N GLU A 9 7.58 -1.54 10.49
CA GLU A 9 6.89 -0.37 11.05
C GLU A 9 5.37 -0.57 11.18
N MET A 10 4.78 -1.38 10.29
CA MET A 10 3.34 -1.67 10.25
C MET A 10 3.10 -3.19 10.14
N PRO A 11 3.33 -3.96 11.21
CA PRO A 11 3.23 -5.42 11.18
C PRO A 11 1.80 -5.94 10.98
N ASP A 12 0.78 -5.13 11.29
CA ASP A 12 -0.63 -5.42 11.09
C ASP A 12 -1.20 -4.84 9.78
N LEU A 13 -0.32 -4.37 8.88
CA LEU A 13 -0.71 -3.86 7.57
C LEU A 13 -1.47 -4.93 6.79
N HIS A 14 -2.73 -4.66 6.49
CA HIS A 14 -3.58 -5.49 5.66
C HIS A 14 -4.29 -4.64 4.60
N ALA A 15 -4.59 -5.27 3.47
CA ALA A 15 -5.35 -4.66 2.39
C ALA A 15 -6.72 -5.33 2.27
N THR A 16 -7.77 -4.52 2.14
CA THR A 16 -9.09 -4.96 1.68
C THR A 16 -9.22 -4.61 0.21
N ILE A 17 -9.31 -5.63 -0.64
CA ILE A 17 -9.48 -5.44 -2.09
C ILE A 17 -10.93 -5.11 -2.40
N HIS A 18 -11.16 -4.03 -3.15
CA HIS A 18 -12.49 -3.61 -3.58
C HIS A 18 -12.78 -4.04 -5.01
N ARG A 19 -11.83 -3.77 -5.92
CA ARG A 19 -11.94 -4.08 -7.35
C ARG A 19 -10.57 -4.42 -7.91
N TYR A 20 -10.56 -5.18 -8.99
CA TYR A 20 -9.36 -5.40 -9.78
C TYR A 20 -9.72 -5.50 -11.27
N ALA A 21 -8.77 -5.14 -12.11
CA ALA A 21 -8.85 -5.32 -13.55
C ALA A 21 -7.52 -5.85 -14.06
N PHE A 22 -7.58 -6.91 -14.85
CA PHE A 22 -6.40 -7.51 -15.47
C PHE A 22 -6.51 -7.41 -16.99
N ARG A 23 -5.46 -6.91 -17.64
CA ARG A 23 -5.36 -6.84 -19.09
C ARG A 23 -3.91 -7.06 -19.52
N ASP A 24 -3.73 -8.04 -20.39
CA ASP A 24 -2.42 -8.47 -20.91
C ASP A 24 -1.46 -8.84 -19.76
N ASP A 25 -0.47 -8.01 -19.48
CA ASP A 25 0.52 -8.16 -18.41
C ASP A 25 0.32 -7.15 -17.27
N ILE A 26 -0.78 -6.39 -17.28
CA ILE A 26 -1.06 -5.34 -16.30
C ILE A 26 -2.21 -5.73 -15.38
N LEU A 27 -1.96 -5.69 -14.07
CA LEU A 27 -2.99 -5.82 -13.03
C LEU A 27 -3.19 -4.49 -12.31
N PHE A 28 -4.42 -4.00 -12.29
CA PHE A 28 -4.86 -2.93 -11.42
C PHE A 28 -5.62 -3.50 -10.23
N ILE A 29 -5.35 -2.97 -9.03
CA ILE A 29 -6.08 -3.33 -7.81
C ILE A 29 -6.45 -2.04 -7.07
N GLU A 30 -7.73 -1.84 -6.84
CA GLU A 30 -8.29 -0.80 -5.97
C GLU A 30 -8.50 -1.42 -4.58
N MET A 31 -7.90 -0.83 -3.54
CA MET A 31 -7.94 -1.39 -2.19
C MET A 31 -7.87 -0.28 -1.12
N THR A 32 -8.30 -0.61 0.09
CA THR A 32 -8.00 0.18 1.28
C THR A 32 -6.94 -0.58 2.08
N PHE A 33 -5.82 0.08 2.39
CA PHE A 33 -4.88 -0.40 3.40
C PHE A 33 -5.33 0.02 4.78
N LYS A 34 -5.06 -0.82 5.77
CA LYS A 34 -5.24 -0.50 7.19
C LYS A 34 -4.07 -1.05 8.00
N ALA A 35 -3.56 -0.24 8.90
CA ALA A 35 -2.46 -0.59 9.80
C ALA A 35 -2.56 0.22 11.11
N THR A 36 -1.82 -0.19 12.13
CA THR A 36 -1.59 0.59 13.32
C THR A 36 -0.33 1.42 13.13
N ILE A 37 -0.47 2.75 13.13
CA ILE A 37 0.65 3.68 13.10
C ILE A 37 0.69 4.37 14.45
N ALA A 38 1.84 4.35 15.12
CA ALA A 38 2.05 4.97 16.43
C ALA A 38 0.87 4.79 17.42
N GLY A 39 0.39 3.55 17.56
CA GLY A 39 -0.62 3.18 18.55
C GLY A 39 -2.08 3.43 18.15
N GLU A 40 -2.38 3.98 16.97
CA GLU A 40 -3.77 4.10 16.51
C GLU A 40 -3.98 3.52 15.11
N SER A 41 -5.19 2.98 14.91
CA SER A 41 -5.62 2.41 13.64
C SER A 41 -5.77 3.51 12.59
N PHE A 42 -5.11 3.33 11.46
CA PHE A 42 -5.15 4.23 10.32
C PHE A 42 -5.45 3.45 9.04
N ALA A 43 -6.27 4.02 8.16
CA ALA A 43 -6.65 3.42 6.90
C ALA A 43 -6.55 4.45 5.77
N TRP A 44 -6.14 4.01 4.59
CA TRP A 44 -6.03 4.86 3.41
C TRP A 44 -6.32 4.08 2.12
N ASP A 45 -6.85 4.78 1.13
CA ASP A 45 -7.15 4.21 -0.17
C ASP A 45 -5.91 4.20 -1.06
N ASN A 46 -5.81 3.16 -1.90
CA ASN A 46 -4.69 2.96 -2.80
C ASN A 46 -5.14 2.24 -4.08
N ILE A 47 -4.57 2.67 -5.20
CA ILE A 47 -4.62 1.95 -6.47
C ILE A 47 -3.22 1.45 -6.79
N ASP A 48 -3.07 0.13 -6.91
CA ASP A 48 -1.83 -0.47 -7.40
C ASP A 48 -1.94 -0.79 -8.88
N ARG A 49 -0.88 -0.51 -9.63
CA ARG A 49 -0.62 -1.03 -10.97
C ARG A 49 0.60 -1.94 -10.92
N PHE A 50 0.41 -3.21 -11.24
CA PHE A 50 1.49 -4.18 -11.41
C PHE A 50 1.75 -4.46 -12.88
N LEU A 51 3.03 -4.60 -13.23
CA LEU A 51 3.47 -5.29 -14.45
C LEU A 51 3.85 -6.72 -14.06
N LEU A 52 3.30 -7.72 -14.74
CA LEU A 52 3.54 -9.13 -14.48
C LEU A 52 4.35 -9.78 -15.60
N ALA A 53 5.27 -10.67 -15.24
CA ALA A 53 5.86 -11.62 -16.19
C ALA A 53 5.98 -12.98 -15.52
N ASN A 54 5.56 -14.03 -16.23
CA ASN A 54 5.59 -15.41 -15.74
C ASN A 54 4.91 -15.56 -14.36
N GLY A 55 3.78 -14.88 -14.17
CA GLY A 55 3.01 -14.91 -12.91
C GLY A 55 3.65 -14.16 -11.74
N LYS A 56 4.74 -13.41 -11.97
CA LYS A 56 5.44 -12.64 -10.93
C LYS A 56 5.37 -11.15 -11.23
N ALA A 57 5.28 -10.33 -10.18
CA ALA A 57 5.38 -8.89 -10.31
C ALA A 57 6.81 -8.47 -10.69
N LEU A 58 6.95 -7.77 -11.81
CA LEU A 58 8.18 -7.10 -12.23
C LEU A 58 8.23 -5.65 -11.77
N GLU A 59 7.09 -4.96 -11.79
CA GLU A 59 6.94 -3.58 -11.35
C GLU A 59 5.68 -3.46 -10.49
N ARG A 60 5.72 -2.59 -9.48
CA ARG A 60 4.54 -2.08 -8.77
C ARG A 60 4.61 -0.56 -8.70
N LYS A 61 3.54 0.11 -9.12
CA LYS A 61 3.30 1.53 -8.89
C LYS A 61 2.07 1.68 -8.00
N ALA A 62 2.22 2.44 -6.92
CA ALA A 62 1.16 2.72 -5.96
C ALA A 62 0.70 4.16 -6.13
N PHE A 63 -0.60 4.37 -6.20
CA PHE A 63 -1.24 5.69 -6.29
C PHE A 63 -2.17 5.85 -5.09
N PHE A 64 -1.86 6.81 -4.23
CA PHE A 64 -2.61 7.14 -3.02
C PHE A 64 -2.35 8.61 -2.67
N ASP A 65 -3.15 9.19 -1.78
CA ASP A 65 -2.87 10.52 -1.23
C ASP A 65 -1.76 10.41 -0.16
N PRO A 66 -0.53 10.91 -0.41
CA PRO A 66 0.56 10.77 0.53
C PRO A 66 0.44 11.71 1.74
N THR A 67 -0.42 12.73 1.68
CA THR A 67 -0.55 13.73 2.75
C THR A 67 -1.10 13.10 4.03
N GLU A 68 -1.97 12.10 3.90
CA GLU A 68 -2.55 11.38 5.02
C GLU A 68 -1.48 10.61 5.81
N LEU A 69 -0.60 9.88 5.11
CA LEU A 69 0.53 9.18 5.75
C LEU A 69 1.55 10.15 6.32
N GLN A 70 1.89 11.23 5.60
CA GLN A 70 2.87 12.21 6.07
C GLN A 70 2.46 12.89 7.37
N ARG A 71 1.19 13.31 7.50
CA ARG A 71 0.67 13.87 8.76
C ARG A 71 0.83 12.89 9.90
N ARG A 72 0.60 11.61 9.63
CA ARG A 72 0.63 10.57 10.65
C ARG A 72 2.02 10.28 11.18
N PHE A 73 3.03 10.24 10.31
CA PHE A 73 4.43 10.05 10.73
C PHE A 73 5.06 11.33 11.34
N SER A 74 4.67 12.51 10.86
CA SER A 74 5.24 13.79 11.34
C SER A 74 4.81 14.12 12.77
N ASN A 75 3.59 13.74 13.17
CA ASN A 75 3.07 13.98 14.52
C ASN A 75 3.75 13.12 15.61
N HIS A 76 4.56 12.13 15.23
CA HIS A 76 5.18 11.18 16.15
C HIS A 76 6.72 11.26 16.18
N SER A 77 7.31 12.21 15.45
CA SER A 77 8.76 12.50 15.51
C SER A 77 9.13 13.60 16.52
N LYS A 78 8.29 13.83 17.54
CA LYS A 78 8.57 14.75 18.66
C LYS A 78 8.67 14.00 19.96
#